data_AF-A0A1X6Z2K4-F1
#
_entry.id   AF-A0A1X6Z2K4-F1
#
_cell.length_a   1.000
_cell.length_b   1.000
_cell.length_c   1.000
_cell.angle_alpha   90.00
_cell.angle_beta   90.00
_cell.angle_gamma   90.00
#
_symmetry.space_group_name_H-M   'P 1'
#
loop_
_entity.id
_entity.type
_entity.pdbx_description
1 polymer ?
#
loop_
_entity_poly.entity_id
_entity_poly.type
_entity_poly.pdbx_seq_one_letter_code
_entity_poly.pdbx_strand_id
1 'polypeptide(L)'
;MRHFTSSGFRGLLASFVVAACMAMPANAQSLDVNDLKIRAEAGDLAAQRDLGEALFYGFGGVSQDVTAGRRLLEQAANGGDIVASRVLGENLVGGWIIERDVDAGLPFLEQAAAAGDTKAKVALGSFLLYGDWLPQDVERATALFEEAAKDGNGEGLENLGAFLMWGERDAKAGETYLRRAGALGRGSAWVTLAEGAMYGYLGAGARGKFDEFATLAREARAPRIEVLDATRQMWGISMRASGPKTIAKLEQAAEQGNKPALKHLVSLVRDGNKLNIRKEPKRAEGYLERFSELLTPTEIAQFKLSIDAAKTKIVGNYKALADHFFAHEEYASPWFGKQLYAANPNFAIYLLQADMKRRGHYQGQVNGLATRATLRSIWRECQSLKDNRRCGDTVMHPDVIGGLLAM
;
A
#
# COMPACT_ATOMS: atom_id res chain seq x y z
N MET A 1 22.07 -22.06 6.54
CA MET A 1 22.31 -21.09 5.45
C MET A 1 21.59 -21.59 4.20
N ARG A 2 20.38 -21.09 3.94
CA ARG A 2 19.73 -21.19 2.63
C ARG A 2 19.67 -19.77 2.10
N HIS A 3 20.27 -19.55 0.93
CA HIS A 3 20.34 -18.26 0.27
C HIS A 3 18.94 -17.69 0.07
N PHE A 4 18.61 -16.63 0.81
CA PHE A 4 17.58 -15.69 0.38
C PHE A 4 18.17 -14.96 -0.83
N THR A 5 17.73 -15.33 -2.03
CA THR A 5 18.15 -14.68 -3.26
C THR A 5 17.63 -13.24 -3.27
N SER A 6 18.48 -12.32 -3.70
CA SER A 6 18.31 -10.87 -3.78
C SER A 6 17.08 -10.37 -4.57
N SER A 7 16.30 -11.27 -5.18
CA SER A 7 15.10 -10.99 -5.98
C SER A 7 13.85 -10.66 -5.14
N GLY A 8 13.87 -10.91 -3.83
CA GLY A 8 12.77 -10.55 -2.91
C GLY A 8 12.74 -9.07 -2.51
N PHE A 9 13.86 -8.36 -2.67
CA PHE A 9 14.03 -7.02 -2.09
C PHE A 9 13.60 -5.87 -3.03
N ARG A 10 13.69 -6.07 -4.36
CA ARG A 10 13.23 -5.06 -5.33
C ARG A 10 11.71 -4.87 -5.36
N GLY A 11 10.94 -5.84 -4.87
CA GLY A 11 9.46 -5.76 -4.82
C GLY A 11 8.93 -4.85 -3.71
N LEU A 12 9.73 -4.55 -2.68
CA LEU A 12 9.33 -3.69 -1.57
C LEU A 12 9.45 -2.19 -1.91
N LEU A 13 10.30 -1.83 -2.87
CA LEU A 13 10.47 -0.44 -3.30
C LEU A 13 9.29 0.05 -4.17
N ALA A 14 8.61 -0.85 -4.90
CA ALA A 14 7.52 -0.49 -5.80
C ALA A 14 6.15 -0.31 -5.13
N SER A 15 6.02 -0.58 -3.82
CA SER A 15 4.75 -0.40 -3.08
C SER A 15 4.70 0.87 -2.22
N PHE A 16 5.76 1.68 -2.19
CA PHE A 16 5.73 2.95 -1.43
C PHE A 16 5.16 4.14 -2.23
N VAL A 17 5.10 4.07 -3.56
CA VAL A 17 4.58 5.19 -4.39
C VAL A 17 3.05 5.24 -4.43
N VAL A 18 2.33 4.17 -4.06
CA VAL A 18 0.85 4.13 -4.23
C VAL A 18 0.08 4.64 -2.99
N ALA A 19 0.76 4.97 -1.89
CA ALA A 19 0.07 5.29 -0.62
C ALA A 19 -0.15 6.80 -0.35
N ALA A 20 0.06 7.69 -1.31
CA ALA A 20 -0.02 9.14 -1.07
C ALA A 20 -1.33 9.83 -1.52
N CYS A 21 -2.22 9.19 -2.31
CA CYS A 21 -3.39 9.90 -2.87
C CYS A 21 -4.76 9.46 -2.30
N MET A 22 -4.82 8.59 -1.30
CA MET A 22 -6.09 8.17 -0.64
C MET A 22 -6.16 8.56 0.84
N ALA A 23 -5.39 9.56 1.27
CA ALA A 23 -5.61 10.17 2.57
C ALA A 23 -6.88 11.05 2.49
N MET A 24 -8.05 10.41 2.59
CA MET A 24 -9.33 11.08 2.76
C MET A 24 -9.21 12.03 3.95
N PRO A 25 -9.54 13.33 3.82
CA PRO A 25 -9.68 14.17 4.99
C PRO A 25 -10.78 13.57 5.88
N ALA A 26 -10.44 13.24 7.12
CA ALA A 26 -11.33 12.64 8.12
C ALA A 26 -12.42 13.60 8.63
N ASN A 27 -12.76 14.61 7.83
CA ASN A 27 -13.80 15.59 8.10
C ASN A 27 -14.50 15.92 6.77
N ALA A 28 -15.27 14.96 6.26
CA ALA A 28 -16.25 15.24 5.21
C ALA A 28 -17.42 16.01 5.85
N GLN A 29 -17.20 17.30 6.13
CA GLN A 29 -18.31 18.23 6.17
C GLN A 29 -19.04 18.08 4.83
N SER A 30 -20.36 17.87 4.86
CA SER A 30 -21.17 17.86 3.65
C SER A 30 -20.89 19.14 2.88
N LEU A 31 -20.31 19.04 1.69
CA LEU A 31 -20.08 20.20 0.85
C LEU A 31 -21.46 20.75 0.47
N ASP A 32 -21.63 22.08 0.54
CA ASP A 32 -22.77 22.70 -0.13
C ASP A 32 -22.48 22.75 -1.63
N VAL A 33 -22.78 21.63 -2.29
CA VAL A 33 -22.49 21.42 -3.72
C VAL A 33 -23.22 22.45 -4.58
N ASN A 34 -24.38 22.96 -4.13
CA ASN A 34 -25.14 23.95 -4.88
C ASN A 34 -24.47 25.32 -4.79
N ASP A 35 -24.02 25.75 -3.60
CA ASP A 35 -23.22 26.97 -3.46
C ASP A 35 -21.92 26.90 -4.27
N LEU A 36 -21.20 25.77 -4.19
CA LEU A 36 -19.97 25.56 -4.93
C LEU A 36 -20.20 25.65 -6.45
N LYS A 37 -21.29 25.11 -6.98
CA LYS A 37 -21.63 25.24 -8.40
C LYS A 37 -21.84 26.69 -8.80
N ILE A 38 -22.64 27.43 -8.03
CA ILE A 38 -22.94 28.85 -8.31
C ILE A 38 -21.64 29.67 -8.32
N ARG A 39 -20.78 29.48 -7.31
CA ARG A 39 -19.51 30.19 -7.20
C ARG A 39 -18.52 29.79 -8.28
N ALA A 40 -18.44 28.50 -8.61
CA ALA A 40 -17.56 28.01 -9.67
C ALA A 40 -17.96 28.57 -11.05
N GLU A 41 -19.27 28.66 -11.35
CA GLU A 41 -19.81 29.30 -12.55
C GLU A 41 -19.52 30.81 -12.58
N ALA A 42 -19.46 31.45 -11.42
CA ALA A 42 -19.07 32.85 -11.27
C ALA A 42 -17.55 33.10 -11.38
N GLY A 43 -16.73 32.06 -11.58
CA GLY A 43 -15.28 32.18 -11.74
C GLY A 43 -14.47 32.15 -10.44
N ASP A 44 -15.08 31.76 -9.33
CA ASP A 44 -14.38 31.60 -8.05
C ASP A 44 -13.43 30.38 -8.12
N LEU A 45 -12.12 30.65 -8.11
CA LEU A 45 -11.10 29.61 -8.27
C LEU A 45 -11.11 28.59 -7.13
N ALA A 46 -11.41 29.00 -5.90
CA ALA A 46 -11.48 28.09 -4.77
C ALA A 46 -12.70 27.16 -4.91
N ALA A 47 -13.85 27.70 -5.36
CA ALA A 47 -15.03 26.89 -5.63
C ALA A 47 -14.83 25.95 -6.82
N GLN A 48 -14.15 26.41 -7.88
CA GLN A 48 -13.75 25.56 -9.01
C GLN A 48 -12.82 24.44 -8.56
N ARG A 49 -11.82 24.73 -7.73
CA ARG A 49 -10.95 23.72 -7.13
C ARG A 49 -11.73 22.72 -6.29
N ASP A 50 -12.51 23.19 -5.32
CA ASP A 50 -13.18 22.32 -4.33
C ASP A 50 -14.24 21.43 -5.00
N LEU A 51 -15.05 21.99 -5.90
CA LEU A 51 -16.00 21.22 -6.71
C LEU A 51 -15.28 20.30 -7.71
N GLY A 52 -14.19 20.78 -8.29
CA GLY A 52 -13.34 20.04 -9.20
C GLY A 52 -12.78 18.78 -8.54
N GLU A 53 -12.16 18.89 -7.36
CA GLU A 53 -11.67 17.75 -6.57
C GLU A 53 -12.82 16.80 -6.17
N ALA A 54 -13.94 17.34 -5.69
CA ALA A 54 -15.08 16.52 -5.27
C ALA A 54 -15.61 15.64 -6.42
N LEU A 55 -15.75 16.21 -7.62
CA LEU A 55 -16.13 15.47 -8.83
C LEU A 55 -15.03 14.54 -9.32
N PHE A 56 -13.76 14.98 -9.26
CA PHE A 56 -12.63 14.21 -9.76
C PHE A 56 -12.37 12.92 -8.96
N TYR A 57 -12.55 12.98 -7.64
CA TYR A 57 -12.33 11.86 -6.72
C TYR A 57 -13.63 11.19 -6.25
N GLY A 58 -14.80 11.81 -6.42
CA GLY A 58 -16.10 11.27 -6.03
C GLY A 58 -16.35 11.31 -4.51
N PHE A 59 -16.17 12.46 -3.86
CA PHE A 59 -16.46 12.64 -2.44
C PHE A 59 -17.41 13.82 -2.16
N GLY A 60 -17.75 14.03 -0.89
CA GLY A 60 -18.51 15.21 -0.46
C GLY A 60 -19.99 15.18 -0.87
N GLY A 61 -20.54 14.00 -1.15
CA GLY A 61 -21.92 13.82 -1.60
C GLY A 61 -22.12 13.94 -3.11
N VAL A 62 -21.04 13.99 -3.88
CA VAL A 62 -21.07 14.04 -5.35
C VAL A 62 -20.55 12.73 -5.93
N SER A 63 -21.24 12.21 -6.96
CA SER A 63 -20.73 11.09 -7.75
C SER A 63 -19.50 11.53 -8.55
N GLN A 64 -18.55 10.60 -8.75
CA GLN A 64 -17.36 10.88 -9.52
C GLN A 64 -17.71 11.23 -10.97
N ASP A 65 -17.23 12.36 -11.44
CA ASP A 65 -17.23 12.79 -12.83
C ASP A 65 -15.83 13.36 -13.14
N VAL A 66 -14.95 12.46 -13.60
CA VAL A 66 -13.55 12.78 -13.88
C VAL A 66 -13.42 13.88 -14.93
N THR A 67 -14.33 13.91 -15.93
CA THR A 67 -14.27 14.90 -17.02
C THR A 67 -14.65 16.28 -16.51
N ALA A 68 -15.76 16.39 -15.79
CA ALA A 68 -16.20 17.65 -15.20
C ALA A 68 -15.21 18.16 -14.14
N GLY A 69 -14.71 17.25 -13.29
CA GLY A 69 -13.71 17.55 -12.27
C GLY A 69 -12.42 18.09 -12.87
N ARG A 70 -11.87 17.40 -13.89
CA ARG A 70 -10.67 17.85 -14.61
C ARG A 70 -10.85 19.24 -15.20
N ARG A 71 -11.98 19.52 -15.86
CA ARG A 71 -12.24 20.82 -16.48
C ARG A 71 -12.24 21.95 -15.45
N LEU A 72 -12.86 21.75 -14.28
CA LEU A 72 -12.87 22.74 -13.21
C LEU A 72 -11.48 22.95 -12.60
N LEU A 73 -10.72 21.87 -12.42
CA LEU A 73 -9.33 21.95 -11.97
C LEU A 73 -8.44 22.70 -12.98
N GLU A 74 -8.60 22.45 -14.28
CA GLU A 74 -7.92 23.19 -15.34
C GLU A 74 -8.28 24.68 -15.33
N GLN A 75 -9.54 25.03 -15.11
CA GLN A 75 -9.98 26.43 -14.97
C GLN A 75 -9.32 27.10 -13.76
N ALA A 76 -9.37 26.45 -12.60
CA ALA A 76 -8.77 26.97 -11.37
C ALA A 76 -7.25 27.12 -11.50
N ALA A 77 -6.56 26.11 -12.05
CA ALA A 77 -5.12 26.12 -12.27
C ALA A 77 -4.67 27.23 -13.23
N ASN A 78 -5.36 27.38 -14.37
CA ASN A 78 -5.10 28.46 -15.33
C ASN A 78 -5.45 29.84 -14.76
N GLY A 79 -6.37 29.92 -13.80
CA GLY A 79 -6.66 31.12 -13.02
C GLY A 79 -5.63 31.44 -11.94
N GLY A 80 -4.63 30.57 -11.72
CA GLY A 80 -3.57 30.75 -10.73
C GLY A 80 -3.79 30.06 -9.39
N ASP A 81 -4.81 29.19 -9.26
CA ASP A 81 -4.96 28.37 -8.05
C ASP A 81 -3.84 27.31 -7.99
N ILE A 82 -2.98 27.46 -6.99
CA ILE A 82 -1.79 26.63 -6.78
C ILE A 82 -2.15 25.19 -6.40
N VAL A 83 -3.23 25.01 -5.65
CA VAL A 83 -3.68 23.68 -5.21
C VAL A 83 -4.25 22.91 -6.39
N ALA A 84 -5.08 23.54 -7.23
CA ALA A 84 -5.59 22.95 -8.45
C ALA A 84 -4.45 22.63 -9.42
N SER A 85 -3.46 23.52 -9.57
CA SER A 85 -2.25 23.27 -10.37
C SER A 85 -1.50 22.04 -9.88
N ARG A 86 -1.30 21.91 -8.56
CA ARG A 86 -0.70 20.71 -7.97
C ARG A 86 -1.53 19.47 -8.29
N VAL A 87 -2.82 19.45 -7.98
CA VAL A 87 -3.68 18.26 -8.13
C VAL A 87 -3.74 17.79 -9.58
N LEU A 88 -3.92 18.73 -10.51
CA LEU A 88 -3.97 18.45 -11.94
C LEU A 88 -2.61 17.97 -12.45
N GLY A 89 -1.53 18.67 -12.12
CA GLY A 89 -0.17 18.32 -12.52
C GLY A 89 0.25 16.94 -12.02
N GLU A 90 -0.01 16.63 -10.76
CA GLU A 90 0.30 15.32 -10.16
C GLU A 90 -0.42 14.18 -10.89
N ASN A 91 -1.71 14.34 -11.17
CA ASN A 91 -2.50 13.31 -11.84
C ASN A 91 -2.17 13.17 -13.33
N LEU A 92 -1.85 14.27 -14.02
CA LEU A 92 -1.39 14.22 -15.41
C LEU A 92 -0.02 13.55 -15.52
N VAL A 93 0.93 13.80 -14.61
CA VAL A 93 2.25 13.14 -14.62
C VAL A 93 2.15 11.68 -14.15
N GLY A 94 1.37 11.39 -13.11
CA GLY A 94 1.26 10.05 -12.51
C GLY A 94 0.30 9.10 -13.24
N GLY A 95 -0.75 9.62 -13.88
CA GLY A 95 -1.75 8.84 -14.60
C GLY A 95 -2.62 7.95 -13.70
N TRP A 96 -3.03 8.44 -12.51
CA TRP A 96 -3.78 7.62 -11.55
C TRP A 96 -5.29 7.62 -11.77
N ILE A 97 -5.88 8.79 -12.00
CA ILE A 97 -7.33 8.96 -12.24
C ILE A 97 -7.64 9.28 -13.71
N ILE A 98 -6.74 10.01 -14.34
CA ILE A 98 -6.80 10.37 -15.77
C ILE A 98 -5.64 9.72 -16.51
N GLU A 99 -5.76 9.68 -17.83
CA GLU A 99 -4.66 9.25 -18.68
C GLU A 99 -3.44 10.15 -18.46
N ARG A 100 -2.27 9.51 -18.41
CA ARG A 100 -1.01 10.20 -18.18
C ARG A 100 -0.67 11.09 -19.38
N ASP A 101 -0.36 12.35 -19.10
CA ASP A 101 0.18 13.33 -20.04
C ASP A 101 1.23 14.18 -19.30
N VAL A 102 2.49 13.74 -19.39
CA VAL A 102 3.60 14.36 -18.66
C VAL A 102 3.87 15.78 -19.16
N ASP A 103 3.76 16.01 -20.47
CA ASP A 103 4.05 17.30 -21.08
C ASP A 103 3.01 18.36 -20.66
N ALA A 104 1.74 17.96 -20.54
CA ALA A 104 0.69 18.84 -20.01
C ALA A 104 0.77 19.02 -18.49
N GLY A 105 1.15 17.98 -17.74
CA GLY A 105 1.12 17.99 -16.28
C GLY A 105 2.32 18.67 -15.60
N LEU A 106 3.52 18.48 -16.15
CA LEU A 106 4.75 18.95 -15.53
C LEU A 106 4.77 20.48 -15.31
N PRO A 107 4.34 21.34 -16.27
CA PRO A 107 4.31 22.79 -16.06
C PRO A 107 3.45 23.22 -14.86
N PHE A 108 2.28 22.61 -14.67
CA PHE A 108 1.42 22.91 -13.51
C PHE A 108 2.08 22.51 -12.18
N LEU A 109 2.75 21.36 -12.17
CA LEU A 109 3.41 20.86 -10.96
C LEU A 109 4.66 21.69 -10.62
N GLU A 110 5.44 22.10 -11.62
CA GLU A 110 6.59 23.00 -11.45
C GLU A 110 6.14 24.38 -10.97
N GLN A 111 5.07 24.93 -11.55
CA GLN A 111 4.48 26.20 -11.10
C GLN A 111 4.05 26.13 -9.64
N ALA A 112 3.37 25.05 -9.23
CA ALA A 112 2.92 24.90 -7.84
C ALA A 112 4.09 24.78 -6.86
N ALA A 113 5.13 24.01 -7.22
CA ALA A 113 6.34 23.89 -6.41
C ALA A 113 7.08 25.24 -6.28
N ALA A 114 7.22 25.99 -7.39
CA ALA A 114 7.85 27.31 -7.41
C ALA A 114 7.06 28.36 -6.62
N ALA A 115 5.73 28.23 -6.57
CA ALA A 115 4.86 29.05 -5.73
C ALA A 115 4.92 28.71 -4.24
N GLY A 116 5.71 27.71 -3.85
CA GLY A 116 5.93 27.34 -2.45
C GLY A 116 5.00 26.25 -1.93
N ASP A 117 4.19 25.59 -2.77
CA ASP A 117 3.37 24.46 -2.31
C ASP A 117 4.27 23.29 -1.90
N THR A 118 4.33 23.05 -0.59
CA THR A 118 5.15 21.99 0.00
C THR A 118 4.79 20.59 -0.51
N LYS A 119 3.52 20.32 -0.80
CA LYS A 119 3.08 19.02 -1.36
C LYS A 119 3.52 18.88 -2.81
N ALA A 120 3.50 19.96 -3.60
CA ALA A 120 3.98 19.97 -4.99
C ALA A 120 5.48 19.71 -5.05
N LYS A 121 6.26 20.32 -4.14
CA LYS A 121 7.71 20.03 -3.99
C LYS A 121 7.96 18.55 -3.72
N VAL A 122 7.21 17.95 -2.78
CA VAL A 122 7.33 16.51 -2.46
C VAL A 122 6.91 15.63 -3.64
N ALA A 123 5.82 15.96 -4.33
CA ALA A 123 5.35 15.19 -5.48
C ALA A 123 6.34 15.24 -6.64
N LEU A 124 6.76 16.44 -7.06
CA LEU A 124 7.75 16.64 -8.13
C LEU A 124 9.08 15.97 -7.77
N GLY A 125 9.56 16.17 -6.54
CA GLY A 125 10.77 15.52 -6.07
C GLY A 125 10.66 13.99 -6.09
N SER A 126 9.48 13.42 -5.82
CA SER A 126 9.28 11.97 -5.88
C SER A 126 9.31 11.43 -7.31
N PHE A 127 8.69 12.11 -8.28
CA PHE A 127 8.78 11.72 -9.69
C PHE A 127 10.24 11.76 -10.18
N LEU A 128 11.00 12.80 -9.81
CA LEU A 128 12.41 12.94 -10.16
C LEU A 128 13.30 11.93 -9.42
N LEU A 129 13.00 11.59 -8.16
CA LEU A 129 13.79 10.64 -7.37
C LEU A 129 13.73 9.23 -7.96
N TYR A 130 12.53 8.76 -8.30
CA TYR A 130 12.35 7.39 -8.78
C TYR A 130 12.54 7.24 -10.29
N GLY A 131 12.55 8.36 -11.03
CA GLY A 131 12.63 8.33 -12.49
C GLY A 131 11.38 7.73 -13.13
N ASP A 132 10.25 7.79 -12.43
CA ASP A 132 8.97 7.30 -12.92
C ASP A 132 8.39 8.36 -13.86
N TRP A 133 8.39 8.08 -15.16
CA TRP A 133 7.82 8.91 -16.24
C TRP A 133 8.55 10.24 -16.50
N LEU A 134 9.37 10.70 -15.56
CA LEU A 134 10.37 11.75 -15.73
C LEU A 134 11.79 11.15 -15.70
N PRO A 135 12.77 11.75 -16.39
CA PRO A 135 14.17 11.40 -16.18
C PRO A 135 14.55 11.55 -14.71
N GLN A 136 15.31 10.58 -14.19
CA GLN A 136 15.74 10.61 -12.80
C GLN A 136 16.70 11.80 -12.56
N ASP A 137 16.43 12.58 -11.52
CA ASP A 137 17.25 13.71 -11.08
C ASP A 137 17.24 13.77 -9.54
N VAL A 138 18.16 13.01 -8.94
CA VAL A 138 18.27 12.88 -7.48
C VAL A 138 18.70 14.19 -6.82
N GLU A 139 19.50 15.01 -7.51
CA GLU A 139 19.98 16.30 -6.99
C GLU A 139 18.81 17.29 -6.88
N ARG A 140 18.03 17.45 -7.96
CA ARG A 140 16.84 18.30 -7.95
C ARG A 140 15.77 17.78 -6.99
N ALA A 141 15.56 16.47 -6.92
CA ALA A 141 14.66 15.87 -5.94
C ALA A 141 15.08 16.21 -4.51
N THR A 142 16.38 16.06 -4.20
CA THR A 142 16.93 16.39 -2.88
C THR A 142 16.70 17.86 -2.53
N ALA A 143 16.95 18.79 -3.46
CA ALA A 143 16.69 20.22 -3.24
C ALA A 143 15.23 20.51 -2.90
N LEU A 144 14.28 19.95 -3.66
CA LEU A 144 12.84 20.09 -3.40
C LEU A 144 12.43 19.52 -2.04
N PHE A 145 12.98 18.37 -1.65
CA PHE A 145 12.71 17.76 -0.35
C PHE A 145 13.30 18.56 0.81
N GLU A 146 14.49 19.15 0.64
CA GLU A 146 15.09 20.04 1.62
C GLU A 146 14.27 21.32 1.80
N GLU A 147 13.72 21.87 0.74
CA GLU A 147 12.78 22.99 0.82
C GLU A 147 11.49 22.60 1.56
N ALA A 148 10.91 21.44 1.24
CA ALA A 148 9.73 20.95 1.95
C ALA A 148 10.01 20.70 3.45
N ALA A 149 11.22 20.24 3.77
CA ALA A 149 11.66 20.05 5.16
C ALA A 149 11.78 21.36 5.94
N LYS A 150 12.18 22.46 5.29
CA LYS A 150 12.17 23.80 5.92
C LYS A 150 10.75 24.26 6.27
N ASP A 151 9.77 23.83 5.49
CA ASP A 151 8.33 24.06 5.75
C ASP A 151 7.76 23.08 6.81
N GLY A 152 8.61 22.23 7.42
CA GLY A 152 8.21 21.26 8.43
C GLY A 152 7.73 19.91 7.88
N ASN A 153 7.78 19.70 6.55
CA ASN A 153 7.34 18.46 5.93
C ASN A 153 8.51 17.49 5.71
N GLY A 154 8.58 16.42 6.51
CA GLY A 154 9.61 15.39 6.42
C GLY A 154 9.39 14.28 5.38
N GLU A 155 8.29 14.29 4.63
CA GLU A 155 7.92 13.20 3.71
C GLU A 155 8.94 13.00 2.59
N GLY A 156 9.41 14.09 1.98
CA GLY A 156 10.46 14.04 0.97
C GLY A 156 11.77 13.44 1.49
N LEU A 157 12.17 13.82 2.72
CA LEU A 157 13.36 13.28 3.36
C LEU A 157 13.20 11.78 3.70
N GLU A 158 12.00 11.35 4.05
CA GLU A 158 11.70 9.93 4.25
C GLU A 158 11.90 9.13 2.95
N ASN A 159 11.35 9.62 1.84
CA ASN A 159 11.48 9.01 0.52
C ASN A 159 12.96 8.94 0.09
N LEU A 160 13.69 10.05 0.20
CA LEU A 160 15.11 10.11 -0.14
C LEU A 160 15.94 9.17 0.73
N GLY A 161 15.70 9.18 2.04
CA GLY A 161 16.45 8.34 2.98
C GLY A 161 16.22 6.85 2.74
N ALA A 162 14.98 6.44 2.44
CA ALA A 162 14.66 5.08 2.05
C ALA A 162 15.30 4.70 0.69
N PHE A 163 15.22 5.58 -0.31
CA PHE A 163 15.84 5.37 -1.62
C PHE A 163 17.35 5.13 -1.50
N LEU A 164 18.05 5.99 -0.75
CA LEU A 164 19.49 5.87 -0.54
C LEU A 164 19.86 4.59 0.20
N MET A 165 19.13 4.24 1.26
CA MET A 165 19.42 3.06 2.07
C MET A 165 19.21 1.75 1.29
N TRP A 166 18.09 1.64 0.59
CA TRP A 166 17.63 0.38 0.01
C TRP A 166 18.01 0.22 -1.46
N GLY A 167 17.92 1.30 -2.24
CA GLY A 167 18.22 1.34 -3.67
C GLY A 167 19.72 1.48 -3.90
N GLU A 168 20.28 2.61 -3.47
CA GLU A 168 21.71 2.95 -3.68
C GLU A 168 22.66 2.27 -2.70
N ARG A 169 22.10 1.68 -1.63
CA ARG A 169 22.87 1.03 -0.55
C ARG A 169 23.83 2.00 0.16
N ASP A 170 23.55 3.30 0.11
CA ASP A 170 24.18 4.30 0.96
C ASP A 170 23.43 4.41 2.28
N ALA A 171 23.74 3.47 3.17
CA ALA A 171 23.09 3.41 4.47
C ALA A 171 23.43 4.59 5.38
N LYS A 172 24.59 5.23 5.18
CA LYS A 172 25.00 6.38 6.00
C LYS A 172 24.16 7.60 5.63
N ALA A 173 24.08 7.92 4.34
CA ALA A 173 23.23 9.02 3.88
C ALA A 173 21.75 8.71 4.15
N GLY A 174 21.31 7.49 3.89
CA GLY A 174 19.95 7.04 4.19
C GLY A 174 19.57 7.21 5.66
N GLU A 175 20.46 6.83 6.60
CA GLU A 175 20.24 7.05 8.03
C GLU A 175 20.14 8.54 8.38
N THR A 176 21.00 9.39 7.80
CA THR A 176 20.97 10.84 8.02
C THR A 176 19.62 11.44 7.64
N TYR A 177 19.10 11.13 6.45
CA TYR A 177 17.83 11.68 5.99
C TYR A 177 16.63 11.13 6.77
N LEU A 178 16.61 9.83 7.09
CA LEU A 178 15.51 9.24 7.86
C LEU A 178 15.45 9.76 9.31
N ARG A 179 16.60 10.02 9.95
CA ARG A 179 16.62 10.65 11.28
C ARG A 179 15.98 12.03 11.25
N ARG A 180 16.27 12.82 10.21
CA ARG A 180 15.68 14.14 10.02
C ARG A 180 14.19 14.06 9.71
N ALA A 181 13.77 13.14 8.86
CA ALA A 181 12.36 12.89 8.58
C ALA A 181 11.59 12.54 9.87
N GLY A 182 12.15 11.65 10.69
CA GLY A 182 11.57 11.26 11.97
C GLY A 182 11.47 12.42 12.97
N ALA A 183 12.48 13.31 13.00
CA ALA A 183 12.46 14.54 13.80
C ALA A 183 11.39 15.55 13.33
N LEU A 184 11.02 15.51 12.05
CA LEU A 184 9.90 16.26 11.46
C LEU A 184 8.55 15.53 11.60
N GLY A 185 8.45 14.54 12.49
CA GLY A 185 7.19 13.85 12.80
C GLY A 185 6.88 12.63 11.92
N ARG A 186 7.78 12.23 11.01
CA ARG A 186 7.59 11.00 10.20
C ARG A 186 7.93 9.76 11.02
N GLY A 187 6.99 9.29 11.84
CA GLY A 187 7.18 8.09 12.67
C GLY A 187 7.55 6.82 11.87
N SER A 188 7.10 6.71 10.63
CA SER A 188 7.46 5.63 9.70
C SER A 188 8.94 5.64 9.29
N ALA A 189 9.63 6.79 9.35
CA ALA A 189 11.07 6.85 9.12
C ALA A 189 11.85 6.09 10.22
N TRP A 190 11.39 6.18 11.49
CA TRP A 190 11.93 5.39 12.59
C TRP A 190 11.69 3.89 12.41
N VAL A 191 10.53 3.49 11.88
CA VAL A 191 10.25 2.08 11.53
C VAL A 191 11.20 1.60 10.44
N THR A 192 11.46 2.43 9.41
CA THR A 192 12.39 2.10 8.31
C THR A 192 13.82 1.94 8.83
N LEU A 193 14.26 2.80 9.74
CA LEU A 193 15.55 2.69 10.41
C LEU A 193 15.64 1.42 11.27
N ALA A 194 14.59 1.10 12.03
CA ALA A 194 14.52 -0.13 12.81
C ALA A 194 14.59 -1.38 11.89
N GLU A 195 13.93 -1.35 10.74
CA GLU A 195 13.98 -2.44 9.76
C GLU A 195 15.38 -2.60 9.14
N GLY A 196 16.01 -1.48 8.76
CA GLY A 196 17.40 -1.44 8.30
C GLY A 196 18.36 -2.00 9.36
N ALA A 197 18.18 -1.60 10.63
CA ALA A 197 18.94 -2.12 11.76
C ALA A 197 18.73 -3.63 11.94
N MET A 198 17.47 -4.10 11.93
CA MET A 198 17.10 -5.50 12.11
C MET A 198 17.83 -6.42 11.14
N TYR A 199 17.82 -6.06 9.85
CA TYR A 199 18.43 -6.88 8.81
C TYR A 199 19.93 -6.61 8.60
N GLY A 200 20.48 -5.56 9.21
CA GLY A 200 21.90 -5.23 9.16
C GLY A 200 22.31 -4.33 7.99
N TYR A 201 21.36 -3.60 7.40
CA TYR A 201 21.61 -2.70 6.29
C TYR A 201 22.28 -1.38 6.69
N LEU A 202 22.27 -1.02 7.98
CA LEU A 202 22.95 0.18 8.50
C LEU A 202 24.46 0.00 8.76
N GLY A 203 25.09 -1.02 8.16
CA GLY A 203 26.51 -1.32 8.31
C GLY A 203 26.87 -2.19 9.52
N ALA A 204 28.15 -2.23 9.86
CA ALA A 204 28.67 -3.05 10.95
C ALA A 204 28.07 -2.63 12.30
N GLY A 205 27.59 -3.60 13.10
CA GLY A 205 26.94 -3.33 14.39
C GLY A 205 25.50 -2.78 14.29
N ALA A 206 24.96 -2.60 13.08
CA ALA A 206 23.62 -2.06 12.83
C ALA A 206 22.51 -2.70 13.66
N ARG A 207 22.57 -4.03 13.86
CA ARG A 207 21.56 -4.77 14.63
C ARG A 207 21.42 -4.31 16.07
N GLY A 208 22.45 -3.69 16.65
CA GLY A 208 22.40 -3.09 17.98
C GLY A 208 21.56 -1.80 18.03
N LYS A 209 21.32 -1.14 16.89
CA LYS A 209 20.52 0.09 16.80
C LYS A 209 19.01 -0.15 16.75
N PHE A 210 18.55 -1.40 16.64
CA PHE A 210 17.11 -1.69 16.50
C PHE A 210 16.30 -1.08 17.64
N ASP A 211 16.74 -1.30 18.88
CA ASP A 211 15.96 -0.93 20.06
C ASP A 211 15.87 0.60 20.22
N GLU A 212 16.90 1.34 19.81
CA GLU A 212 16.88 2.82 19.70
C GLU A 212 15.77 3.28 18.74
N PHE A 213 15.79 2.81 17.50
CA PHE A 213 14.81 3.21 16.49
C PHE A 213 13.39 2.72 16.79
N ALA A 214 13.27 1.53 17.39
CA ALA A 214 11.98 1.02 17.84
C ALA A 214 11.37 1.90 18.94
N THR A 215 12.21 2.46 19.83
CA THR A 215 11.75 3.38 20.88
C THR A 215 11.24 4.68 20.28
N LEU A 216 12.02 5.30 19.37
CA LEU A 216 11.61 6.50 18.65
C LEU A 216 10.34 6.29 17.82
N ALA A 217 10.19 5.12 17.19
CA ALA A 217 8.97 4.77 16.46
C ALA A 217 7.74 4.67 17.38
N ARG A 218 7.88 4.11 18.58
CA ARG A 218 6.79 4.02 19.58
C ARG A 218 6.42 5.39 20.15
N GLU A 219 7.41 6.23 20.43
CA GLU A 219 7.18 7.63 20.85
C GLU A 219 6.42 8.41 19.78
N ALA A 220 6.76 8.18 18.50
CA ALA A 220 6.04 8.72 17.36
C ALA A 220 4.71 7.99 17.06
N ARG A 221 4.28 7.04 17.91
CA ARG A 221 3.07 6.22 17.77
C ARG A 221 2.95 5.52 16.40
N ALA A 222 4.06 5.13 15.80
CA ALA A 222 4.10 4.46 14.51
C ALA A 222 3.65 2.99 14.66
N PRO A 223 2.43 2.60 14.23
CA PRO A 223 1.83 1.33 14.63
C PRO A 223 2.56 0.10 14.06
N ARG A 224 3.28 0.26 12.95
CA ARG A 224 4.01 -0.84 12.30
C ARG A 224 5.19 -1.37 13.12
N ILE A 225 5.70 -0.61 14.10
CA ILE A 225 6.85 -1.06 14.88
C ILE A 225 6.58 -2.34 15.66
N GLU A 226 5.36 -2.52 16.17
CA GLU A 226 5.00 -3.73 16.94
C GLU A 226 4.97 -4.98 16.06
N VAL A 227 4.54 -4.84 14.79
CA VAL A 227 4.60 -5.93 13.81
C VAL A 227 6.05 -6.30 13.50
N LEU A 228 6.92 -5.29 13.36
CA LEU A 228 8.35 -5.50 13.08
C LEU A 228 9.06 -6.17 14.26
N ASP A 229 8.81 -5.73 15.49
CA ASP A 229 9.39 -6.34 16.70
C ASP A 229 8.87 -7.77 16.94
N ALA A 230 7.57 -8.02 16.70
CA ALA A 230 7.03 -9.38 16.72
C ALA A 230 7.67 -10.28 15.64
N THR A 231 7.96 -9.73 14.46
CA THR A 231 8.66 -10.42 13.37
C THR A 231 10.12 -10.72 13.74
N ARG A 232 10.81 -9.79 14.39
CA ARG A 232 12.16 -10.00 14.95
C ARG A 232 12.16 -11.18 15.92
N GLN A 233 11.19 -11.24 16.83
CA GLN A 233 10.99 -12.34 17.79
C GLN A 233 10.61 -13.67 17.09
N MET A 234 9.84 -13.62 16.01
CA MET A 234 9.39 -14.80 15.27
C MET A 234 10.56 -15.53 14.63
N TRP A 235 11.46 -14.77 14.01
CA TRP A 235 12.61 -15.31 13.26
C TRP A 235 13.88 -15.41 14.10
N GLY A 236 13.88 -14.89 15.33
CA GLY A 236 15.06 -14.92 16.21
C GLY A 236 16.19 -14.02 15.71
N ILE A 237 15.85 -12.82 15.23
CA ILE A 237 16.86 -11.87 14.75
C ILE A 237 17.48 -11.16 15.96
N SER A 238 18.74 -11.51 16.27
CA SER A 238 19.48 -11.08 17.47
C SER A 238 18.88 -11.56 18.80
N MET A 239 18.05 -12.61 18.77
CA MET A 239 17.44 -13.24 19.95
C MET A 239 17.01 -14.67 19.64
N ARG A 240 16.59 -15.45 20.64
CA ARG A 240 16.02 -16.78 20.39
C ARG A 240 14.64 -16.67 19.74
N ALA A 241 14.44 -17.34 18.61
CA ALA A 241 13.14 -17.40 17.93
C ALA A 241 12.05 -18.00 18.84
N SER A 242 10.85 -17.41 18.85
CA SER A 242 9.74 -17.91 19.66
C SER A 242 8.39 -17.48 19.09
N GLY A 243 7.64 -18.45 18.55
CA GLY A 243 6.27 -18.23 18.08
C GLY A 243 5.29 -17.80 19.18
N PRO A 244 5.28 -18.43 20.38
CA PRO A 244 4.43 -17.98 21.48
C PRO A 244 4.69 -16.54 21.90
N LYS A 245 5.96 -16.10 21.99
CA LYS A 245 6.29 -14.70 22.31
C LYS A 245 5.88 -13.74 21.19
N THR A 246 6.01 -14.16 19.93
CA THR A 246 5.51 -13.39 18.78
C THR A 246 4.01 -13.15 18.88
N ILE A 247 3.22 -14.21 19.14
CA ILE A 247 1.77 -14.08 19.27
C ILE A 247 1.43 -13.17 20.46
N ALA A 248 2.08 -13.35 21.61
CA ALA A 248 1.84 -12.52 22.79
C ALA A 248 2.13 -11.02 22.53
N LYS A 249 3.20 -10.70 21.80
CA LYS A 249 3.52 -9.32 21.40
C LYS A 249 2.43 -8.71 20.52
N LEU A 250 1.96 -9.45 19.51
CA LEU A 250 0.91 -8.96 18.61
C LEU A 250 -0.43 -8.82 19.31
N GLU A 251 -0.75 -9.75 20.22
CA GLU A 251 -1.95 -9.72 21.04
C GLU A 251 -1.96 -8.50 21.97
N GLN A 252 -0.86 -8.26 22.70
CA GLN A 252 -0.69 -7.07 23.53
C GLN A 252 -0.84 -5.77 22.72
N ALA A 253 -0.26 -5.72 21.52
CA ALA A 253 -0.40 -4.56 20.64
C ALA A 253 -1.86 -4.36 20.18
N ALA A 254 -2.56 -5.45 19.84
CA ALA A 254 -3.98 -5.40 19.47
C ALA A 254 -4.86 -4.92 20.66
N GLU A 255 -4.58 -5.36 21.88
CA GLU A 255 -5.24 -4.86 23.11
C GLU A 255 -5.05 -3.36 23.31
N GLN A 256 -3.95 -2.79 22.81
CA GLN A 256 -3.67 -1.35 22.84
C GLN A 256 -4.24 -0.59 21.63
N GLY A 257 -5.10 -1.22 20.82
CA GLY A 257 -5.72 -0.61 19.65
C GLY A 257 -4.86 -0.62 18.38
N ASN A 258 -3.76 -1.39 18.34
CA ASN A 258 -2.90 -1.46 17.16
C ASN A 258 -3.53 -2.34 16.07
N LYS A 259 -4.27 -1.70 15.17
CA LYS A 259 -4.93 -2.36 14.03
C LYS A 259 -3.95 -3.16 13.13
N PRO A 260 -2.78 -2.64 12.69
CA PRO A 260 -1.81 -3.45 11.95
C PRO A 260 -1.37 -4.72 12.67
N ALA A 261 -1.14 -4.67 13.99
CA ALA A 261 -0.80 -5.84 14.78
C ALA A 261 -1.93 -6.87 14.81
N LEU A 262 -3.19 -6.44 14.96
CA LEU A 262 -4.35 -7.34 14.88
C LEU A 262 -4.43 -8.03 13.51
N LYS A 263 -4.32 -7.28 12.41
CA LYS A 263 -4.37 -7.85 11.05
C LYS A 263 -3.27 -8.90 10.86
N HIS A 264 -2.07 -8.64 11.40
CA HIS A 264 -0.95 -9.60 11.35
C HIS A 264 -1.19 -10.81 12.25
N LEU A 265 -1.72 -10.62 13.46
CA LEU A 265 -2.07 -11.68 14.42
C LEU A 265 -3.05 -12.69 13.81
N VAL A 266 -4.18 -12.19 13.28
CA VAL A 266 -5.22 -13.03 12.67
C VAL A 266 -4.63 -13.83 11.51
N SER A 267 -3.89 -13.17 10.61
CA SER A 267 -3.26 -13.84 9.45
C SER A 267 -2.25 -14.91 9.88
N LEU A 268 -1.35 -14.57 10.81
CA LEU A 268 -0.26 -15.44 11.26
C LEU A 268 -0.78 -16.69 11.98
N VAL A 269 -1.81 -16.55 12.81
CA VAL A 269 -2.45 -17.66 13.52
C VAL A 269 -3.33 -18.48 12.57
N ARG A 270 -4.01 -17.84 11.60
CA ARG A 270 -4.81 -18.52 10.57
C ARG A 270 -3.96 -19.44 9.70
N ASP A 271 -2.75 -19.01 9.34
CA ASP A 271 -1.91 -19.69 8.35
C ASP A 271 -0.85 -20.59 9.00
N GLY A 272 -0.36 -20.20 10.18
CA GLY A 272 0.89 -20.71 10.74
C GLY A 272 2.09 -20.34 9.88
N ASN A 273 3.30 -20.69 10.35
CA ASN A 273 4.54 -20.43 9.59
C ASN A 273 5.35 -21.69 9.29
N LYS A 274 4.78 -22.88 9.53
CA LYS A 274 5.43 -24.20 9.38
C LYS A 274 6.68 -24.41 10.23
N LEU A 275 6.96 -23.52 11.17
CA LEU A 275 8.13 -23.55 12.03
C LEU A 275 7.69 -23.52 13.49
N ASN A 276 7.63 -22.33 14.08
CA ASN A 276 7.37 -22.13 15.50
C ASN A 276 5.94 -21.62 15.79
N ILE A 277 5.10 -21.47 14.76
CA ILE A 277 3.68 -21.10 14.87
C ILE A 277 2.85 -22.11 14.08
N ARG A 278 1.91 -22.76 14.78
CA ARG A 278 0.97 -23.73 14.20
C ARG A 278 -0.19 -23.02 13.52
N LYS A 279 -0.76 -23.69 12.51
CA LYS A 279 -1.98 -23.25 11.84
C LYS A 279 -3.19 -23.50 12.74
N GLU A 280 -3.87 -22.44 13.19
CA GLU A 280 -4.98 -22.49 14.14
C GLU A 280 -6.14 -21.56 13.73
N PRO A 281 -6.87 -21.84 12.62
CA PRO A 281 -7.89 -20.92 12.08
C PRO A 281 -9.03 -20.62 13.06
N LYS A 282 -9.41 -21.56 13.93
CA LYS A 282 -10.40 -21.31 15.00
C LYS A 282 -9.91 -20.30 16.04
N ARG A 283 -8.61 -20.31 16.35
CA ARG A 283 -8.01 -19.34 17.26
C ARG A 283 -7.92 -17.95 16.61
N ALA A 284 -7.62 -17.91 15.32
CA ALA A 284 -7.67 -16.67 14.53
C ALA A 284 -9.09 -16.05 14.52
N GLU A 285 -10.12 -16.88 14.42
CA GLU A 285 -11.53 -16.46 14.54
C GLU A 285 -11.83 -15.82 15.89
N GLY A 286 -11.37 -16.43 17.00
CA GLY A 286 -11.51 -15.85 18.33
C GLY A 286 -10.82 -14.50 18.49
N TYR A 287 -9.64 -14.29 17.86
CA TYR A 287 -9.00 -12.96 17.84
C TYR A 287 -9.80 -11.94 17.02
N LEU A 288 -10.38 -12.36 15.90
CA LEU A 288 -11.22 -11.49 15.08
C LEU A 288 -12.47 -11.03 15.83
N GLU A 289 -13.12 -11.93 16.57
CA GLU A 289 -14.29 -11.62 17.40
C GLU A 289 -13.91 -10.66 18.53
N ARG A 290 -12.86 -10.98 19.28
CA ARG A 290 -12.39 -10.22 20.44
C ARG A 290 -12.02 -8.78 20.10
N PHE A 291 -11.39 -8.55 18.95
CA PHE A 291 -10.86 -7.23 18.56
C PHE A 291 -11.58 -6.63 17.34
N SER A 292 -12.83 -7.04 17.11
CA SER A 292 -13.63 -6.62 15.95
C SER A 292 -13.77 -5.10 15.82
N GLU A 293 -13.83 -4.36 16.93
CA GLU A 293 -13.96 -2.89 16.95
C GLU A 293 -12.80 -2.15 16.28
N LEU A 294 -11.63 -2.79 16.11
CA LEU A 294 -10.48 -2.18 15.42
C LEU A 294 -10.55 -2.28 13.89
N LEU A 295 -11.53 -3.01 13.36
CA LEU A 295 -11.63 -3.34 11.95
C LEU A 295 -12.91 -2.76 11.35
N THR A 296 -12.87 -2.47 10.05
CA THR A 296 -14.09 -2.11 9.32
C THR A 296 -14.96 -3.35 9.10
N PRO A 297 -16.27 -3.19 8.83
CA PRO A 297 -17.14 -4.31 8.47
C PRO A 297 -16.59 -5.14 7.30
N THR A 298 -16.06 -4.49 6.27
CA THR A 298 -15.41 -5.14 5.13
C THR A 298 -14.19 -5.96 5.54
N GLU A 299 -13.31 -5.42 6.38
CA GLU A 299 -12.14 -6.15 6.87
C GLU A 299 -12.53 -7.38 7.70
N ILE A 300 -13.55 -7.26 8.54
CA ILE A 300 -14.08 -8.39 9.31
C ILE A 300 -14.61 -9.48 8.38
N ALA A 301 -15.40 -9.09 7.37
CA ALA A 301 -15.98 -10.04 6.43
C ALA A 301 -14.90 -10.74 5.57
N GLN A 302 -13.90 -9.98 5.10
CA GLN A 302 -12.72 -10.52 4.43
C GLN A 302 -11.97 -11.54 5.31
N PHE A 303 -11.69 -11.21 6.58
CA PHE A 303 -11.02 -12.15 7.47
C PHE A 303 -11.86 -13.40 7.73
N LYS A 304 -13.18 -13.28 7.95
CA LYS A 304 -14.10 -14.43 8.09
C LYS A 304 -14.02 -15.35 6.88
N LEU A 305 -14.16 -14.81 5.66
CA LEU A 305 -14.06 -15.59 4.42
C LEU A 305 -12.69 -16.28 4.29
N SER A 306 -11.60 -15.60 4.63
CA SER A 306 -10.26 -16.21 4.59
C SER A 306 -10.08 -17.32 5.65
N ILE A 307 -10.68 -17.18 6.82
CA ILE A 307 -10.65 -18.19 7.88
C ILE A 307 -11.48 -19.40 7.47
N ASP A 308 -12.64 -19.20 6.85
CA ASP A 308 -13.47 -20.28 6.29
C ASP A 308 -12.75 -21.01 5.16
N ALA A 309 -12.07 -20.28 4.27
CA ALA A 309 -11.18 -20.85 3.27
C ALA A 309 -10.08 -21.70 3.93
N ALA A 310 -9.43 -21.19 4.99
CA ALA A 310 -8.39 -21.93 5.72
C ALA A 310 -8.89 -23.20 6.42
N LYS A 311 -10.16 -23.23 6.85
CA LYS A 311 -10.85 -24.39 7.44
C LYS A 311 -11.28 -25.42 6.37
N THR A 312 -11.46 -25.01 5.13
CA THR A 312 -12.01 -25.84 4.05
C THR A 312 -10.97 -26.78 3.44
N LYS A 313 -11.23 -28.10 3.53
CA LYS A 313 -10.39 -29.16 2.95
C LYS A 313 -10.98 -29.82 1.70
N ILE A 314 -12.28 -29.67 1.48
CA ILE A 314 -13.03 -30.39 0.44
C ILE A 314 -13.35 -29.40 -0.69
N VAL A 315 -12.93 -29.73 -1.90
CA VAL A 315 -13.13 -28.90 -3.11
C VAL A 315 -14.61 -28.60 -3.36
N GLY A 316 -15.51 -29.53 -3.03
CA GLY A 316 -16.97 -29.34 -3.16
C GLY A 316 -17.52 -28.14 -2.36
N ASN A 317 -16.84 -27.72 -1.30
CA ASN A 317 -17.25 -26.57 -0.47
C ASN A 317 -16.67 -25.25 -0.99
N TYR A 318 -15.77 -25.27 -1.99
CA TYR A 318 -15.25 -24.03 -2.59
C TYR A 318 -16.30 -23.25 -3.35
N LYS A 319 -17.29 -23.92 -3.94
CA LYS A 319 -18.34 -23.25 -4.71
C LYS A 319 -19.08 -22.20 -3.86
N ALA A 320 -19.54 -22.57 -2.68
CA ALA A 320 -20.29 -21.66 -1.81
C ALA A 320 -19.44 -20.44 -1.37
N LEU A 321 -18.17 -20.66 -1.04
CA LEU A 321 -17.24 -19.58 -0.69
C LEU A 321 -16.94 -18.68 -1.90
N ALA A 322 -16.83 -19.25 -3.11
CA ALA A 322 -16.61 -18.52 -4.33
C ALA A 322 -17.82 -17.68 -4.73
N ASP A 323 -19.03 -18.25 -4.64
CA ASP A 323 -20.27 -17.51 -4.89
C ASP A 323 -20.39 -16.31 -3.93
N HIS A 324 -20.02 -16.48 -2.66
CA HIS A 324 -19.98 -15.38 -1.70
C HIS A 324 -18.93 -14.31 -2.07
N PHE A 325 -17.72 -14.72 -2.47
CA PHE A 325 -16.68 -13.79 -2.93
C PHE A 325 -17.13 -12.96 -4.13
N PHE A 326 -17.68 -13.60 -5.18
CA PHE A 326 -18.09 -12.91 -6.39
C PHE A 326 -19.35 -12.04 -6.23
N ALA A 327 -20.08 -12.19 -5.12
CA ALA A 327 -21.22 -11.33 -4.79
C ALA A 327 -20.81 -10.01 -4.09
N HIS A 328 -19.54 -9.85 -3.71
CA HIS A 328 -19.02 -8.68 -2.98
C HIS A 328 -17.82 -8.09 -3.73
N GLU A 329 -18.09 -7.23 -4.71
CA GLU A 329 -17.07 -6.59 -5.53
C GLU A 329 -16.08 -5.78 -4.68
N GLU A 330 -16.52 -5.23 -3.54
CA GLU A 330 -15.69 -4.50 -2.59
C GLU A 330 -14.59 -5.36 -1.93
N TYR A 331 -14.64 -6.69 -2.07
CA TYR A 331 -13.57 -7.56 -1.59
C TYR A 331 -12.38 -7.62 -2.54
N ALA A 332 -12.58 -7.36 -3.82
CA ALA A 332 -11.57 -7.50 -4.87
C ALA A 332 -10.42 -6.51 -4.64
N SER A 333 -9.31 -7.03 -4.10
CA SER A 333 -8.10 -6.23 -3.88
C SER A 333 -6.86 -7.13 -3.89
N PRO A 334 -5.69 -6.60 -4.32
CA PRO A 334 -4.46 -7.40 -4.33
C PRO A 334 -4.07 -7.90 -2.95
N TRP A 335 -4.37 -7.11 -1.90
CA TRP A 335 -4.15 -7.51 -0.51
C TRP A 335 -5.03 -8.70 -0.14
N PHE A 336 -6.33 -8.65 -0.44
CA PHE A 336 -7.24 -9.72 -0.01
C PHE A 336 -7.03 -11.01 -0.82
N GLY A 337 -6.73 -10.92 -2.11
CA GLY A 337 -6.34 -12.08 -2.90
C GLY A 337 -5.10 -12.79 -2.35
N LYS A 338 -4.11 -12.02 -1.85
CA LYS A 338 -2.95 -12.57 -1.12
C LYS A 338 -3.35 -13.28 0.18
N GLN A 339 -4.32 -12.73 0.93
CA GLN A 339 -4.85 -13.36 2.14
C GLN A 339 -5.53 -14.70 1.84
N LEU A 340 -6.35 -14.76 0.79
CA LEU A 340 -7.01 -16.00 0.35
C LEU A 340 -5.99 -17.06 -0.11
N TYR A 341 -4.97 -16.65 -0.86
CA TYR A 341 -3.91 -17.54 -1.31
C TYR A 341 -3.08 -18.09 -0.15
N ALA A 342 -2.73 -17.27 0.84
CA ALA A 342 -2.03 -17.72 2.04
C ALA A 342 -2.89 -18.69 2.88
N ALA A 343 -4.18 -18.37 3.05
CA ALA A 343 -5.13 -19.18 3.80
C ALA A 343 -5.35 -20.57 3.18
N ASN A 344 -5.58 -20.61 1.86
CA ASN A 344 -5.85 -21.81 1.10
C ASN A 344 -5.49 -21.62 -0.40
N PRO A 345 -4.28 -22.05 -0.82
CA PRO A 345 -3.83 -21.92 -2.21
C PRO A 345 -4.79 -22.52 -3.24
N ASN A 346 -5.37 -23.69 -2.93
CA ASN A 346 -6.29 -24.37 -3.84
C ASN A 346 -7.61 -23.61 -3.99
N PHE A 347 -8.10 -22.95 -2.93
CA PHE A 347 -9.28 -22.11 -3.03
C PHE A 347 -9.02 -20.86 -3.89
N ALA A 348 -7.87 -20.20 -3.72
CA ALA A 348 -7.51 -19.07 -4.58
C ALA A 348 -7.36 -19.49 -6.06
N ILE A 349 -6.79 -20.66 -6.33
CA ILE A 349 -6.75 -21.23 -7.68
C ILE A 349 -8.17 -21.52 -8.20
N TYR A 350 -9.07 -22.01 -7.34
CA TYR A 350 -10.46 -22.26 -7.69
C TYR A 350 -11.16 -20.96 -8.13
N LEU A 351 -10.97 -19.86 -7.39
CA LEU A 351 -11.50 -18.54 -7.74
C LEU A 351 -11.00 -18.10 -9.12
N LEU A 352 -9.68 -18.17 -9.37
CA LEU A 352 -9.12 -17.82 -10.67
C LEU A 352 -9.66 -18.70 -11.81
N GLN A 353 -9.78 -20.01 -11.58
CA GLN A 353 -10.36 -20.92 -12.57
C GLN A 353 -11.83 -20.58 -12.86
N ALA A 354 -12.63 -20.29 -11.83
CA ALA A 354 -14.03 -19.95 -11.97
C ALA A 354 -14.21 -18.65 -12.76
N ASP A 355 -13.44 -17.63 -12.40
CA ASP A 355 -13.46 -16.33 -13.06
C ASP A 355 -13.01 -16.41 -14.53
N MET A 356 -11.83 -17.01 -14.79
CA MET A 356 -11.34 -17.20 -16.16
C MET A 356 -12.31 -18.05 -16.99
N LYS A 357 -12.99 -19.04 -16.39
CA LYS A 357 -13.97 -19.87 -17.10
C LYS A 357 -15.21 -19.07 -17.48
N ARG A 358 -15.71 -18.22 -16.57
CA ARG A 358 -16.83 -17.30 -16.83
C ARG A 358 -16.50 -16.32 -17.96
N ARG A 359 -15.24 -15.85 -18.03
CA ARG A 359 -14.74 -14.97 -19.11
C ARG A 359 -14.35 -15.71 -20.40
N GLY A 360 -14.46 -17.04 -20.44
CA GLY A 360 -14.10 -17.85 -21.63
C GLY A 360 -12.60 -18.06 -21.84
N HIS A 361 -11.75 -17.62 -20.91
CA HIS A 361 -10.28 -17.75 -20.97
C HIS A 361 -9.75 -19.08 -20.42
N TYR A 362 -10.61 -19.92 -19.81
CA TYR A 362 -10.23 -21.23 -19.26
C TYR A 362 -11.25 -22.34 -19.60
N GLN A 363 -10.77 -23.40 -20.26
CA GLN A 363 -11.60 -24.55 -20.68
C GLN A 363 -11.51 -25.77 -19.74
N GLY A 364 -10.63 -25.71 -18.73
CA GLY A 364 -10.42 -26.83 -17.81
C GLY A 364 -11.51 -27.00 -16.75
N GLN A 365 -11.28 -27.94 -15.83
CA GLN A 365 -12.12 -28.13 -14.66
C GLN A 365 -11.84 -27.06 -13.60
N VAL A 366 -12.89 -26.58 -12.94
CA VAL A 366 -12.81 -25.66 -11.80
C VAL A 366 -12.76 -26.50 -10.53
N ASN A 367 -11.55 -26.80 -10.07
CA ASN A 367 -11.31 -27.77 -8.98
C ASN A 367 -10.21 -27.32 -8.01
N GLY A 368 -9.65 -26.11 -8.19
CA GLY A 368 -8.59 -25.57 -7.35
C GLY A 368 -7.21 -26.17 -7.60
N LEU A 369 -7.03 -27.04 -8.60
CA LEU A 369 -5.74 -27.65 -8.90
C LEU A 369 -4.98 -26.83 -9.95
N ALA A 370 -3.71 -26.51 -9.64
CA ALA A 370 -2.78 -25.85 -10.55
C ALA A 370 -2.27 -26.79 -11.66
N THR A 371 -3.17 -27.26 -12.53
CA THR A 371 -2.82 -28.07 -13.70
C THR A 371 -2.02 -27.27 -14.73
N ARG A 372 -1.38 -27.95 -15.69
CA ARG A 372 -0.72 -27.26 -16.82
C ARG A 372 -1.65 -26.35 -17.62
N ALA A 373 -2.95 -26.68 -17.71
CA ALA A 373 -3.93 -25.82 -18.36
C ALA A 373 -4.23 -24.57 -17.50
N THR A 374 -4.39 -24.76 -16.18
CA THR A 374 -4.57 -23.68 -15.22
C THR A 374 -3.40 -22.69 -15.29
N LEU A 375 -2.17 -23.19 -15.14
CA LEU A 375 -0.96 -22.36 -15.11
C LEU A 375 -0.76 -21.56 -16.40
N ARG A 376 -1.03 -22.17 -17.57
CA ARG A 376 -0.97 -21.46 -18.86
C ARG A 376 -2.01 -20.34 -18.96
N SER A 377 -3.20 -20.54 -18.40
CA SER A 377 -4.26 -19.53 -18.42
C SER A 377 -3.91 -18.38 -17.48
N ILE A 378 -3.49 -18.68 -16.26
CA ILE A 378 -2.99 -17.68 -15.29
C ILE A 378 -1.82 -16.89 -15.89
N TRP A 379 -0.88 -17.54 -16.57
CA TRP A 379 0.25 -16.85 -17.21
C TRP A 379 -0.20 -15.80 -18.25
N ARG A 380 -1.24 -16.11 -19.04
CA ARG A 380 -1.78 -15.18 -20.04
C ARG A 380 -2.44 -13.98 -19.38
N GLU A 381 -3.31 -14.22 -18.39
CA GLU A 381 -3.96 -13.15 -17.61
C GLU A 381 -2.94 -12.29 -16.86
N CYS A 382 -1.85 -12.90 -16.38
CA CYS A 382 -0.79 -12.18 -15.68
C CYS A 382 -0.16 -11.08 -16.57
N GLN A 383 -0.12 -11.28 -17.90
CA GLN A 383 0.45 -10.29 -18.81
C GLN A 383 -0.33 -8.98 -18.85
N SER A 384 -1.62 -8.98 -18.52
CA SER A 384 -2.45 -7.78 -18.46
C SER A 384 -2.38 -7.04 -17.12
N LEU A 385 -1.64 -7.56 -16.12
CA LEU A 385 -1.40 -6.83 -14.88
C LEU A 385 -0.54 -5.59 -15.13
N LYS A 386 -0.88 -4.48 -14.46
CA LYS A 386 -0.08 -3.23 -14.49
C LYS A 386 1.38 -3.47 -14.08
N ASP A 387 1.61 -4.36 -13.10
CA ASP A 387 2.94 -4.88 -12.77
C ASP A 387 3.02 -6.38 -13.12
N ASN A 388 3.54 -6.68 -14.30
CA ASN A 388 3.68 -8.05 -14.81
C ASN A 388 5.09 -8.63 -14.63
N ARG A 389 6.00 -7.94 -13.92
CA ARG A 389 7.41 -8.36 -13.77
C ARG A 389 7.56 -9.75 -13.15
N ARG A 390 6.65 -10.13 -12.26
CA ARG A 390 6.63 -11.43 -11.58
C ARG A 390 6.05 -12.57 -12.42
N CYS A 391 5.41 -12.28 -13.55
CA CYS A 391 4.82 -13.30 -14.41
C CYS A 391 5.88 -14.23 -15.03
N GLY A 392 7.08 -13.71 -15.27
CA GLY A 392 8.23 -14.48 -15.78
C GLY A 392 8.91 -15.35 -14.71
N ASP A 393 8.82 -14.98 -13.44
CA ASP A 393 9.39 -15.74 -12.32
C ASP A 393 8.54 -16.96 -11.99
N THR A 394 7.28 -16.71 -11.59
CA THR A 394 6.30 -17.74 -11.29
C THR A 394 4.90 -17.14 -11.19
N VAL A 395 3.96 -17.72 -11.92
CA VAL A 395 2.55 -17.30 -11.87
C VAL A 395 1.85 -17.66 -10.57
N MET A 396 2.49 -18.46 -9.72
CA MET A 396 2.01 -18.81 -8.38
C MET A 396 2.59 -17.89 -7.30
N HIS A 397 3.23 -16.78 -7.69
CA HIS A 397 3.67 -15.76 -6.75
C HIS A 397 2.46 -15.10 -6.06
N PRO A 398 2.50 -14.82 -4.74
CA PRO A 398 1.38 -14.18 -4.05
C PRO A 398 0.91 -12.87 -4.70
N ASP A 399 1.84 -12.04 -5.19
CA ASP A 399 1.48 -10.79 -5.88
C ASP A 399 0.74 -11.01 -7.20
N VAL A 400 1.09 -12.06 -7.95
CA VAL A 400 0.37 -12.42 -9.19
C VAL A 400 -1.03 -12.90 -8.86
N ILE A 401 -1.16 -13.85 -7.94
CA ILE A 401 -2.47 -14.38 -7.54
C ILE A 401 -3.34 -13.29 -6.94
N GLY A 402 -2.77 -12.43 -6.09
CA GLY A 402 -3.46 -11.29 -5.51
C GLY A 402 -3.93 -10.30 -6.56
N GLY A 403 -3.06 -9.90 -7.48
CA GLY A 403 -3.39 -8.98 -8.56
C GLY A 403 -4.50 -9.51 -9.46
N LEU A 404 -4.44 -10.78 -9.85
CA LEU A 404 -5.47 -11.40 -10.69
C LEU A 404 -6.82 -11.54 -10.00
N LEU A 405 -6.85 -11.77 -8.69
CA LEU A 405 -8.10 -11.82 -7.91
C LEU A 405 -8.70 -10.43 -7.63
N ALA A 406 -8.00 -9.36 -8.01
CA ALA A 406 -8.45 -7.99 -7.88
C ALA A 406 -8.95 -7.39 -9.21
N MET A 407 -8.88 -8.15 -10.30
CA MET A 407 -9.28 -7.73 -11.65
C MET A 407 -10.77 -7.86 -11.91
#